data_AF-A0A058ZTR5-F1
#
_entry.id   AF-A0A058ZTR5-F1
#
_cell.length_a   1.000
_cell.length_b   1.000
_cell.length_c   1.000
_cell.angle_alpha   90.00
_cell.angle_beta   90.00
_cell.angle_gamma   90.00
#
_symmetry.space_group_name_H-M   'P 1'
#
loop_
_entity.id
_entity.type
_entity.pdbx_description
1 polymer ?
#
loop_
_entity_poly.entity_id
_entity_poly.type
_entity_poly.pdbx_seq_one_letter_code
_entity_poly.pdbx_strand_id
1 'polypeptide(L)'
;MAAGLCNLALLALAIAFGVQGTLGDIACENLDQGSCAFAVSSTGKRCVLEKQVRRSGEEGYTCRSSEIEADNLKDHIETDECIAACGLDRKTLGVSSDSLLESRFTQKLCSSGCYENCPNI
;
A
#
# COMPACT_ATOMS: atom_id res chain seq x y z
N MET A 1 14.09 -31.39 29.71
CA MET A 1 14.23 -31.49 28.23
C MET A 1 13.00 -30.99 27.47
N ALA A 2 11.77 -31.07 28.00
CA ALA A 2 10.55 -30.63 27.28
C ALA A 2 10.40 -29.10 27.11
N ALA A 3 10.84 -28.28 28.08
CA ALA A 3 10.68 -26.82 28.02
C ALA A 3 11.50 -26.14 26.90
N GLY A 4 12.66 -26.71 26.54
CA GLY A 4 13.50 -26.19 25.46
C GLY A 4 12.90 -26.38 24.07
N LEU A 5 12.20 -27.51 23.84
CA LEU A 5 11.54 -27.78 22.55
C LEU A 5 10.34 -26.85 22.32
N CYS A 6 9.59 -26.51 23.37
CA CYS A 6 8.43 -25.62 23.26
C CYS A 6 8.84 -24.18 22.89
N ASN A 7 9.93 -23.70 23.48
CA ASN A 7 10.48 -22.37 23.16
C ASN A 7 11.06 -22.30 21.74
N LEU A 8 11.71 -23.37 21.26
CA LEU A 8 12.18 -23.45 19.88
C LEU A 8 11.03 -23.46 18.87
N ALA A 9 9.93 -24.15 19.19
CA ALA A 9 8.73 -24.18 18.35
C ALA A 9 8.04 -22.81 18.25
N LEU A 10 7.96 -22.08 19.37
CA LEU A 10 7.41 -20.71 19.40
C LEU A 10 8.29 -19.72 18.62
N LEU A 11 9.61 -19.85 18.73
CA LEU A 11 10.55 -19.03 17.97
C LEU A 11 10.46 -19.31 16.46
N ALA A 12 10.34 -20.59 16.06
CA ALA A 12 10.16 -20.98 14.66
C ALA A 12 8.83 -20.46 14.08
N LEU A 13 7.75 -20.48 14.87
CA LEU A 13 6.45 -19.93 14.45
C LEU A 13 6.54 -18.40 14.26
N ALA A 14 7.22 -17.68 15.16
CA ALA A 14 7.42 -16.24 15.03
C ALA A 14 8.23 -15.85 13.79
N ILE A 15 9.25 -16.64 13.42
CA ILE A 15 10.06 -16.41 12.22
C ILE A 15 9.25 -16.70 10.94
N ALA A 16 8.36 -17.70 10.96
CA ALA A 16 7.50 -18.02 9.81
C ALA A 16 6.49 -16.90 9.47
N PHE A 17 6.04 -16.13 10.46
CA PHE A 17 5.20 -14.94 10.25
C PHE A 17 6.02 -13.66 9.99
N GLY A 18 7.34 -13.70 10.18
CA GLY A 18 8.20 -12.51 10.21
C GLY A 18 8.87 -12.13 8.89
N VAL A 19 8.70 -12.90 7.80
CA VAL A 19 9.35 -12.59 6.52
C VAL A 19 8.41 -12.82 5.35
N GLN A 20 7.56 -11.82 5.07
CA GLN A 20 7.08 -11.55 3.72
C GLN A 20 7.86 -10.37 3.13
N GLY A 21 9.19 -10.40 3.25
CA GLY A 21 10.06 -9.53 2.47
C GLY A 21 10.34 -10.21 1.14
N THR A 22 9.53 -9.94 0.11
CA THR A 22 9.93 -10.33 -1.25
C THR A 22 11.18 -9.53 -1.60
N LEU A 23 12.34 -10.20 -1.64
CA LEU A 23 13.56 -9.75 -2.34
C LEU A 23 13.28 -9.73 -3.85
N GLY A 24 12.36 -8.87 -4.26
CA GLY A 24 11.97 -8.66 -5.64
C GLY A 24 11.73 -7.18 -5.84
N ASP A 25 12.47 -6.59 -6.77
CA ASP A 25 12.28 -5.20 -7.19
C ASP A 25 10.80 -4.98 -7.53
N ILE A 26 10.17 -4.01 -6.87
CA ILE A 26 8.77 -3.68 -7.15
C ILE A 26 8.71 -3.00 -8.52
N ALA A 27 8.07 -3.68 -9.47
CA ALA A 27 7.58 -3.07 -10.71
C ALA A 27 6.07 -2.87 -10.57
N CYS A 28 5.58 -1.64 -10.72
CA CYS A 28 4.16 -1.33 -10.54
C CYS A 28 3.26 -2.19 -11.44
N GLU A 29 3.71 -2.50 -12.65
CA GLU A 29 2.98 -3.28 -13.65
C GLU A 29 2.76 -4.75 -13.22
N ASN A 30 3.53 -5.23 -12.23
CA ASN A 30 3.38 -6.57 -11.65
C ASN A 30 2.48 -6.60 -10.41
N LEU A 31 2.03 -5.44 -9.92
CA LEU A 31 1.15 -5.36 -8.74
C LEU A 31 -0.30 -5.61 -9.11
N ASP A 32 -1.01 -6.28 -8.21
CA ASP A 32 -2.45 -6.46 -8.30
C ASP A 32 -3.21 -5.23 -7.78
N GLN A 33 -4.53 -5.24 -7.94
CA GLN A 33 -5.38 -4.13 -7.51
C GLN A 33 -5.26 -3.80 -6.01
N GLY A 34 -5.04 -4.80 -5.16
CA GLY A 34 -4.94 -4.66 -3.71
C GLY A 34 -3.58 -4.15 -3.22
N SER A 35 -2.58 -4.07 -4.09
CA SER A 35 -1.22 -3.68 -3.73
C SER A 35 -0.70 -2.47 -4.51
N CYS A 36 -1.37 -2.08 -5.58
CA CYS A 36 -0.94 -1.00 -6.48
C CYS A 36 -1.02 0.41 -5.87
N ALA A 37 -2.18 0.78 -5.31
CA ALA A 37 -2.38 2.12 -4.79
C ALA A 37 -1.45 2.35 -3.59
N PHE A 38 -0.80 3.52 -3.58
CA PHE A 38 0.16 3.92 -2.54
C PHE A 38 1.42 3.05 -2.48
N ALA A 39 1.79 2.39 -3.58
CA ALA A 39 3.09 1.72 -3.73
C ALA A 39 4.15 2.62 -4.39
N VAL A 40 5.41 2.23 -4.21
CA VAL A 40 6.60 2.82 -4.84
C VAL A 40 7.46 1.73 -5.43
N SER A 41 7.81 1.88 -6.71
CA SER A 41 8.69 0.95 -7.41
C SER A 41 10.13 0.96 -6.89
N SER A 42 10.92 -0.02 -7.30
CA SER A 42 12.37 -0.06 -7.08
C SER A 42 13.11 1.14 -7.70
N THR A 43 12.54 1.72 -8.76
CA THR A 43 13.06 2.94 -9.39
C THR A 43 12.71 4.21 -8.63
N GLY A 44 11.91 4.13 -7.55
CA GLY A 44 11.47 5.26 -6.74
C GLY A 44 10.28 6.02 -7.34
N LYS A 45 9.57 5.44 -8.31
CA LYS A 45 8.37 6.04 -8.90
C LYS A 45 7.12 5.58 -8.16
N ARG A 46 6.18 6.48 -7.94
CA ARG A 46 4.88 6.13 -7.33
C ARG A 46 4.05 5.31 -8.30
N CYS A 47 3.40 4.25 -7.82
CA CYS A 47 2.47 3.45 -8.61
C CYS A 47 1.07 4.10 -8.64
N VAL A 48 0.38 3.99 -9.77
CA VAL A 48 -0.98 4.50 -9.97
C VAL A 48 -1.91 3.38 -10.44
N LEU A 49 -3.05 3.26 -9.77
CA LEU A 49 -4.12 2.36 -10.15
C LEU A 49 -5.04 3.08 -11.14
N GLU A 50 -5.10 2.59 -12.37
CA GLU A 50 -5.98 3.11 -13.40
C GLU A 50 -7.21 2.21 -13.55
N LYS A 51 -8.38 2.82 -13.73
CA LYS A 51 -9.61 2.11 -14.06
C LYS A 51 -9.94 2.30 -15.54
N GLN A 52 -10.21 1.20 -16.22
CA GLN A 52 -10.61 1.18 -17.61
C GLN A 52 -11.99 0.53 -17.73
N VAL A 53 -12.89 1.14 -18.48
CA VAL A 53 -14.21 0.55 -18.76
C VAL A 53 -14.18 -0.01 -20.18
N ARG A 54 -14.37 -1.33 -20.29
CA ARG A 54 -14.42 -2.01 -21.59
C ARG A 54 -15.73 -1.69 -22.31
N ARG A 55 -15.77 -1.92 -23.63
CA ARG A 55 -17.01 -1.78 -24.42
C ARG A 55 -18.16 -2.65 -23.93
N SER A 56 -17.87 -3.74 -23.21
CA SER A 56 -18.85 -4.60 -22.54
C SER A 56 -19.48 -3.98 -21.29
N GLY A 57 -18.97 -2.85 -20.80
CA GLY A 57 -19.32 -2.26 -19.51
C GLY A 57 -18.55 -2.87 -18.33
N GLU A 58 -17.68 -3.86 -18.57
CA GLU A 58 -16.82 -4.46 -17.55
C GLU A 58 -15.73 -3.48 -17.11
N GLU A 59 -15.55 -3.36 -15.79
CA GLU A 59 -14.48 -2.57 -15.19
C GLU A 59 -13.20 -3.40 -15.09
N GLY A 60 -12.13 -2.92 -15.72
CA GLY A 60 -10.78 -3.46 -15.57
C GLY A 60 -9.90 -2.48 -14.80
N TYR A 61 -8.89 -3.00 -14.13
CA TYR A 61 -7.90 -2.22 -13.42
C TYR A 61 -6.50 -2.56 -13.92
N THR A 62 -5.65 -1.55 -14.05
CA THR A 62 -4.25 -1.72 -14.43
C THR A 62 -3.38 -0.87 -13.52
N CYS A 63 -2.30 -1.46 -13.02
CA CYS A 63 -1.29 -0.72 -12.26
C CYS A 63 -0.18 -0.25 -13.18
N ARG A 64 0.28 0.99 -13.00
CA ARG A 64 1.38 1.58 -13.79
C ARG A 64 2.31 2.40 -12.92
N SER A 65 3.56 2.52 -13.34
CA SER A 65 4.49 3.50 -12.79
C SER A 65 4.08 4.91 -13.23
N SER A 66 3.90 5.82 -12.28
CA SER A 66 3.68 7.24 -12.58
C SER A 66 4.99 7.96 -12.88
N GLU A 67 4.91 9.18 -13.39
CA GLU A 67 6.10 10.03 -13.60
C GLU A 67 6.61 10.65 -12.28
N ILE A 68 5.82 10.57 -11.20
CA ILE A 68 6.09 11.19 -9.90
C ILE A 68 7.07 10.34 -9.11
N GLU A 69 8.15 10.97 -8.64
CA GLU A 69 9.12 10.34 -7.74
C GLU A 69 8.66 10.42 -6.29
N ALA A 70 8.82 9.32 -5.56
CA ALA A 70 8.63 9.29 -4.13
C ALA A 70 9.86 9.88 -3.43
N ASP A 71 9.63 10.56 -2.30
CA ASP A 71 10.71 11.18 -1.54
C ASP A 71 11.53 10.13 -0.78
N ASN A 72 12.75 9.85 -1.27
CA ASN A 72 13.71 8.93 -0.67
C ASN A 72 13.17 7.53 -0.33
N LEU A 73 12.11 7.09 -1.03
CA LEU A 73 11.41 5.84 -0.78
C LEU A 73 11.46 4.95 -2.04
N LYS A 74 11.68 3.65 -1.84
CA LYS A 74 11.78 2.63 -2.90
C LYS A 74 11.27 1.30 -2.34
N ASP A 75 10.76 0.45 -3.23
CA ASP A 75 10.30 -0.89 -2.88
C ASP A 75 9.33 -0.89 -1.68
N HIS A 76 8.37 0.02 -1.72
CA HIS A 76 7.44 0.26 -0.61
C HIS A 76 5.99 0.06 -1.03
N ILE A 77 5.19 -0.54 -0.16
CA ILE A 77 3.74 -0.63 -0.31
C ILE A 77 3.15 -0.23 1.04
N GLU A 78 2.31 0.80 1.06
CA GLU A 78 1.63 1.19 2.32
C GLU A 78 0.81 0.04 2.89
N THR A 79 0.73 -0.07 4.21
CA THR A 79 -0.03 -1.14 4.87
C THR A 79 -1.52 -0.82 4.92
N ASP A 80 -2.35 -1.83 5.19
CA ASP A 80 -3.79 -1.62 5.35
C ASP A 80 -4.12 -0.74 6.56
N GLU A 81 -3.33 -0.83 7.63
CA GLU A 81 -3.47 0.02 8.81
C GLU A 81 -3.21 1.49 8.47
N CYS A 82 -2.16 1.76 7.69
CA CYS A 82 -1.85 3.10 7.20
C CYS A 82 -3.01 3.67 6.37
N ILE A 83 -3.46 2.91 5.37
CA ILE A 83 -4.53 3.33 4.45
C ILE A 83 -5.84 3.59 5.22
N ALA A 84 -6.18 2.73 6.17
CA ALA A 84 -7.36 2.90 7.00
C ALA A 84 -7.26 4.12 7.93
N ALA A 85 -6.07 4.42 8.48
CA ALA A 85 -5.82 5.60 9.31
C ALA A 85 -6.02 6.90 8.51
N CYS A 86 -5.63 6.91 7.24
CA CYS A 86 -5.84 8.03 6.31
C CYS A 86 -7.28 8.12 5.78
N GLY A 87 -8.14 7.13 6.04
CA GLY A 87 -9.50 7.10 5.51
C GLY A 87 -9.58 6.79 4.02
N LEU A 88 -8.60 6.06 3.49
CA LEU A 88 -8.48 5.67 2.09
C LEU A 88 -8.80 4.18 1.90
N ASP A 89 -8.85 3.74 0.64
CA ASP A 89 -9.04 2.33 0.26
C ASP A 89 -8.02 1.91 -0.82
N ARG A 90 -7.71 0.61 -0.92
CA ARG A 90 -6.79 0.06 -1.94
C ARG A 90 -7.22 0.33 -3.39
N LYS A 91 -8.52 0.58 -3.61
CA LYS A 91 -9.08 0.91 -4.92
C LYS A 91 -9.17 2.42 -5.17
N THR A 92 -8.55 3.24 -4.32
CA THR A 92 -8.43 4.68 -4.55
C THR A 92 -7.72 4.92 -5.87
N LEU A 93 -8.40 5.60 -6.79
CA LEU A 93 -7.85 6.01 -8.09
C LEU A 93 -7.26 7.42 -8.06
N GLY A 94 -7.41 8.10 -6.92
CA GLY A 94 -7.03 9.48 -6.67
C GLY A 94 -7.93 10.09 -5.60
N VAL A 95 -7.46 11.18 -4.98
CA VAL A 95 -8.24 11.96 -4.03
C VAL A 95 -8.89 13.13 -4.76
N SER A 96 -10.22 13.20 -4.72
CA SER A 96 -10.95 14.30 -5.36
C SER A 96 -10.87 15.57 -4.52
N SER A 97 -10.88 16.73 -5.17
CA SER A 97 -10.93 18.02 -4.46
C SER A 97 -12.18 18.17 -3.58
N ASP A 98 -13.30 17.56 -3.98
CA ASP A 98 -14.54 17.59 -3.21
C ASP A 98 -14.42 16.79 -1.92
N SER A 99 -13.75 15.63 -1.95
CA SER A 99 -13.48 14.83 -0.75
C SER A 99 -12.65 15.60 0.27
N LEU A 100 -11.74 16.48 -0.15
CA LEU A 100 -10.96 17.34 0.74
C LEU A 100 -11.79 18.42 1.45
N LEU A 101 -12.99 18.72 0.95
CA LEU A 101 -13.94 19.61 1.62
C LEU A 101 -14.78 18.88 2.68
N GLU A 102 -14.81 17.55 2.64
CA GLU A 102 -15.51 16.74 3.64
C GLU A 102 -14.71 16.68 4.94
N SER A 103 -15.19 17.39 5.96
CA SER A 103 -14.53 17.49 7.27
C SER A 103 -14.06 16.15 7.85
N ARG A 104 -14.87 15.09 7.70
CA ARG A 104 -14.55 13.76 8.23
C ARG A 104 -13.39 13.09 7.50
N PHE A 105 -13.29 13.26 6.18
CA PHE A 105 -12.19 12.71 5.39
C PHE A 105 -10.89 13.47 5.70
N THR A 106 -10.94 14.80 5.66
CA THR A 106 -9.78 15.65 5.95
C THR A 106 -9.24 15.45 7.37
N GLN A 107 -10.11 15.23 8.37
CA GLN A 107 -9.66 14.88 9.73
C GLN A 107 -8.88 13.57 9.79
N LYS A 108 -9.23 12.56 8.99
CA LYS A 108 -8.47 11.31 8.93
C LYS A 108 -7.15 11.48 8.18
N LEU A 109 -7.20 12.12 7.01
CA LEU A 109 -6.02 12.36 6.18
C LEU A 109 -4.97 13.22 6.92
N CYS A 110 -5.40 14.19 7.72
CA CYS A 110 -4.52 15.04 8.52
C CYS A 110 -4.32 14.54 9.96
N SER A 111 -4.80 13.34 10.31
CA SER A 111 -4.54 12.76 11.63
C SER A 111 -3.07 12.40 11.77
N SER A 112 -2.53 12.42 13.00
CA SER A 112 -1.14 11.97 13.24
C SER A 112 -0.91 10.52 12.80
N GLY A 113 -1.94 9.67 12.96
CA GLY A 113 -1.91 8.29 12.47
C GLY A 113 -1.59 8.20 10.98
N CYS A 114 -2.16 9.08 10.16
CA CYS A 114 -1.86 9.16 8.74
C CYS A 114 -0.55 9.91 8.48
N TYR A 115 -0.49 11.19 8.88
CA TYR A 115 0.58 12.11 8.49
C TYR A 115 1.98 11.65 8.90
N GLU A 116 2.13 10.99 10.04
CA GLU A 116 3.43 10.59 10.57
C GLU A 116 3.83 9.15 10.22
N ASN A 117 2.87 8.29 9.86
CA ASN A 117 3.13 6.84 9.69
C ASN A 117 2.91 6.35 8.25
N CYS A 118 2.45 7.22 7.34
CA CYS A 118 2.13 6.88 5.95
C CYS A 118 2.94 7.72 4.96
N PRO A 119 4.21 7.36 4.70
CA PRO A 119 5.11 8.19 3.89
C PRO A 119 4.72 8.34 2.41
N ASN A 120 3.83 7.50 1.87
CA ASN A 120 3.45 7.48 0.46
C ASN A 120 1.94 7.63 0.20
N ILE A 121 1.23 8.32 1.09
CA ILE A 121 -0.16 8.78 0.86
C ILE A 121 -0.18 10.14 0.15
#